data_AF-A0A9P0G9X0-F1
#
_entry.id   AF-A0A9P0G9X0-F1
#
_cell.length_a   1.000
_cell.length_b   1.000
_cell.length_c   1.000
_cell.angle_alpha   90.00
_cell.angle_beta   90.00
_cell.angle_gamma   90.00
#
_symmetry.space_group_name_H-M   'P 1'
#
loop_
_entity.id
_entity.type
_entity.pdbx_description
1 polymer ?
#
loop_
_entity_poly.entity_id
_entity_poly.type
_entity_poly.pdbx_seq_one_letter_code
_entity_poly.pdbx_strand_id
1 'polypeptide(L)'
;MWEGEDDLNNGGTEPTPKQRLMNWIQTKVPDLPIKNFTSDWNDGKAVGALVDAVAPGLCPDWPDWDSRDGVKNASEAMNLADNWLNVPQLIRPEEIVNPNIDEQSMMTYLSQYPNAKIKPGAPLRPRTNVNKVRVYGPGIEPTGPVVGAPAVFTVETFSAGRGDIEVIVEDSRGQREHADIKFNNDKNLTYTVAYVPQHEGPHTLSFTTSTNLNFKLNNGGRQLFLNALLNLPWIKSDPLALFIAYRWAVPPPLGTTALDPSYWGLIDAL
;
A
#
# COMPACT_ATOMS: atom_id res chain seq x y z
N MET A 1 31.27 22.92 4.94
CA MET A 1 30.91 22.08 6.08
C MET A 1 29.56 21.47 5.79
N TRP A 2 29.55 20.22 5.35
CA TRP A 2 28.32 19.44 5.24
C TRP A 2 27.99 18.85 6.61
N GLU A 3 26.71 18.66 6.93
CA GLU A 3 26.32 17.98 8.18
C GLU A 3 26.86 16.54 8.19
N GLY A 4 27.55 16.15 9.27
CA GLY A 4 28.16 14.81 9.45
C GLY A 4 29.70 14.76 9.37
N GLU A 5 30.39 15.91 9.35
CA GLU A 5 31.87 15.97 9.30
C GLU A 5 32.56 15.51 10.60
N ASP A 6 31.89 15.50 11.74
CA ASP A 6 32.54 15.36 13.06
C ASP A 6 32.90 13.90 13.46
N ASP A 7 32.30 12.89 12.83
CA ASP A 7 32.42 11.49 13.29
C ASP A 7 33.50 10.65 12.57
N LEU A 8 34.20 11.20 11.57
CA LEU A 8 35.12 10.41 10.71
C LEU A 8 36.61 10.74 10.86
N ASN A 9 36.99 11.68 11.73
CA ASN A 9 38.40 12.08 11.84
C ASN A 9 39.20 11.16 12.80
N ASN A 10 39.37 9.90 12.43
CA ASN A 10 40.30 8.97 13.07
C ASN A 10 41.52 8.74 12.17
N GLY A 11 42.41 9.75 12.09
CA GLY A 11 43.80 9.59 11.62
C GLY A 11 44.05 9.25 10.15
N GLY A 12 43.04 9.26 9.27
CA GLY A 12 43.17 9.02 7.83
C GLY A 12 43.32 10.30 7.00
N THR A 13 43.96 10.20 5.83
CA THR A 13 44.00 11.26 4.81
C THR A 13 42.60 11.79 4.52
N GLU A 14 42.44 13.12 4.44
CA GLU A 14 41.16 13.74 4.13
C GLU A 14 40.51 13.11 2.89
N PRO A 15 39.22 12.73 2.96
CA PRO A 15 38.54 12.13 1.82
C PRO A 15 38.48 13.10 0.65
N THR A 16 38.68 12.59 -0.56
CA THR A 16 38.53 13.36 -1.81
C THR A 16 37.10 13.91 -1.94
N PRO A 17 36.85 14.98 -2.70
CA PRO A 17 35.49 15.49 -2.94
C PRO A 17 34.51 14.40 -3.42
N LYS A 18 34.99 13.49 -4.30
CA LYS A 18 34.25 12.32 -4.76
C LYS A 18 33.83 11.40 -3.60
N GLN A 19 34.78 11.05 -2.74
CA GLN A 19 34.52 10.20 -1.57
C GLN A 19 33.60 10.88 -0.54
N ARG A 20 33.75 12.20 -0.33
CA ARG A 20 32.85 12.96 0.55
C ARG A 20 31.42 12.89 0.04
N LEU A 21 31.21 13.13 -1.25
CA LEU A 21 29.87 13.08 -1.84
C LEU A 21 29.28 11.67 -1.76
N MET A 22 30.08 10.65 -2.08
CA MET A 22 29.65 9.25 -1.98
C MET A 22 29.23 8.89 -0.55
N ASN A 23 30.05 9.24 0.44
CA ASN A 23 29.75 8.97 1.85
C ASN A 23 28.46 9.69 2.27
N TRP A 24 28.30 10.96 1.90
CA TRP A 24 27.10 11.73 2.21
C TRP A 24 25.83 11.13 1.58
N ILE A 25 25.90 10.67 0.33
CA ILE A 25 24.76 9.97 -0.30
C ILE A 25 24.46 8.68 0.46
N GLN A 26 25.48 7.89 0.78
CA GLN A 26 25.31 6.62 1.47
C GLN A 26 24.71 6.78 2.89
N THR A 27 24.98 7.90 3.59
CA THR A 27 24.33 8.18 4.88
C THR A 27 22.85 8.55 4.72
N LYS A 28 22.45 9.14 3.59
CA LYS A 28 21.05 9.47 3.28
C LYS A 28 20.24 8.26 2.82
N VAL A 29 20.84 7.36 2.05
CA VAL A 29 20.17 6.15 1.51
C VAL A 29 20.91 4.88 1.94
N PRO A 30 20.93 4.53 3.24
CA PRO A 30 21.70 3.39 3.75
C PRO A 30 21.23 2.04 3.20
N ASP A 31 19.96 1.96 2.79
CA ASP A 31 19.35 0.73 2.26
C ASP A 31 19.73 0.43 0.81
N LEU A 32 20.31 1.42 0.10
CA LEU A 32 20.76 1.26 -1.28
C LEU A 32 22.29 1.16 -1.34
N PRO A 33 22.85 0.12 -1.99
CA PRO A 33 24.29 -0.05 -2.09
C PRO A 33 24.88 0.81 -3.23
N ILE A 34 24.99 2.13 -3.02
CA ILE A 34 25.56 3.07 -3.98
C ILE A 34 27.08 3.03 -3.91
N LYS A 35 27.71 2.62 -5.01
CA LYS A 35 29.16 2.39 -5.15
C LYS A 35 29.80 3.28 -6.22
N ASN A 36 29.03 3.79 -7.17
CA ASN A 36 29.52 4.61 -8.28
C ASN A 36 28.57 5.78 -8.63
N PHE A 37 29.02 6.64 -9.54
CA PHE A 37 28.25 7.77 -10.08
C PHE A 37 27.81 7.50 -11.53
N THR A 38 27.63 6.23 -11.91
CA THR A 38 27.19 5.82 -13.24
C THR A 38 26.05 4.81 -13.13
N SER A 39 26.35 3.51 -13.17
CA SER A 39 25.37 2.44 -13.33
C SER A 39 24.37 2.32 -12.19
N ASP A 40 24.75 2.68 -10.96
CA ASP A 40 23.87 2.56 -9.79
C ASP A 40 22.66 3.50 -9.83
N TRP A 41 22.68 4.46 -10.75
CA TRP A 41 21.63 5.46 -10.93
C TRP A 41 20.76 5.18 -12.16
N ASN A 42 21.09 4.14 -12.95
CA ASN A 42 20.49 3.98 -14.27
C ASN A 42 19.02 3.56 -14.27
N ASP A 43 18.54 2.95 -13.19
CA ASP A 43 17.12 2.61 -13.05
C ASP A 43 16.27 3.77 -12.50
N GLY A 44 16.89 4.93 -12.22
CA GLY A 44 16.25 6.13 -11.69
C GLY A 44 15.75 6.01 -10.24
N LYS A 45 15.76 4.83 -9.62
CA LYS A 45 15.25 4.61 -8.26
C LYS A 45 16.16 5.25 -7.21
N ALA A 46 17.47 5.20 -7.43
CA ALA A 46 18.44 5.86 -6.54
C ALA A 46 18.23 7.38 -6.47
N VAL A 47 17.83 8.02 -7.58
CA VAL A 47 17.48 9.45 -7.60
C VAL A 47 16.21 9.70 -6.78
N GLY A 48 15.18 8.88 -6.97
CA GLY A 48 13.96 8.93 -6.16
C GLY A 48 14.22 8.78 -4.66
N ALA A 49 15.03 7.79 -4.30
CA ALA A 49 15.43 7.53 -2.93
C ALA A 49 16.18 8.72 -2.31
N LEU A 50 17.10 9.34 -3.06
CA LEU A 50 17.85 10.49 -2.58
C LEU A 50 16.94 11.71 -2.38
N VAL A 51 16.04 11.98 -3.32
CA VAL A 51 15.05 13.08 -3.21
C VAL A 51 14.16 12.89 -1.98
N ASP A 52 13.66 11.67 -1.77
CA ASP A 52 12.84 11.35 -0.59
C ASP A 52 13.65 11.39 0.72
N ALA A 53 14.91 10.96 0.71
CA ALA A 53 15.77 11.04 1.88
C ALA A 53 16.09 12.50 2.30
N VAL A 54 16.17 13.41 1.33
CA VAL A 54 16.38 14.85 1.58
C VAL A 54 15.08 15.53 2.02
N ALA A 55 13.94 15.17 1.43
CA ALA A 55 12.61 15.62 1.86
C ALA A 55 11.60 14.47 1.85
N PRO A 56 11.42 13.80 3.01
CA PRO A 56 10.53 12.66 3.12
C PRO A 56 9.10 12.99 2.68
N GLY A 57 8.63 12.25 1.70
CA GLY A 57 7.30 12.37 1.12
C GLY A 57 7.23 13.05 -0.24
N LEU A 58 8.36 13.50 -0.82
CA LEU A 58 8.39 13.88 -2.23
C LEU A 58 8.27 12.64 -3.14
N CYS A 59 9.07 11.60 -2.89
CA CYS A 59 9.08 10.36 -3.68
C CYS A 59 8.81 9.13 -2.81
N PRO A 60 7.74 9.07 -2.00
CA PRO A 60 7.56 8.03 -0.98
C PRO A 60 7.48 6.60 -1.54
N ASP A 61 7.05 6.48 -2.79
CA ASP A 61 6.81 5.24 -3.53
C ASP A 61 8.03 4.82 -4.40
N TRP A 62 9.18 5.49 -4.25
CA TRP A 62 10.41 5.13 -4.95
C TRP A 62 10.81 3.65 -4.86
N PRO A 63 10.57 2.91 -3.73
CA PRO A 63 10.92 1.49 -3.66
C PRO A 63 10.12 0.62 -4.63
N ASP A 64 8.90 1.06 -4.98
CA ASP A 64 7.94 0.30 -5.78
C ASP A 64 8.02 0.61 -7.28
N TRP A 65 8.84 1.60 -7.65
CA TRP A 65 9.04 1.95 -9.05
C TRP A 65 9.63 0.80 -9.86
N ASP A 66 9.19 0.68 -11.12
CA ASP A 66 9.69 -0.33 -12.06
C ASP A 66 11.10 0.05 -12.51
N SER A 67 12.07 -0.82 -12.24
CA SER A 67 13.47 -0.61 -12.63
C SER A 67 13.69 -0.55 -14.15
N ARG A 68 12.71 -0.99 -14.96
CA ARG A 68 12.76 -0.89 -16.44
C ARG A 68 12.41 0.51 -16.94
N ASP A 69 11.69 1.30 -16.14
CA ASP A 69 11.20 2.63 -16.48
C ASP A 69 12.17 3.73 -16.01
N GLY A 70 13.48 3.52 -16.18
CA GLY A 70 14.52 4.40 -15.61
C GLY A 70 14.34 5.88 -15.95
N VAL A 71 14.06 6.20 -17.22
CA VAL A 71 13.84 7.60 -17.67
C VAL A 71 12.66 8.23 -16.93
N LYS A 72 11.56 7.50 -16.76
CA LYS A 72 10.36 7.98 -16.09
C LYS A 72 10.63 8.21 -14.60
N ASN A 73 11.29 7.25 -13.96
CA ASN A 73 11.69 7.34 -12.54
C ASN A 73 12.60 8.56 -12.29
N ALA A 74 13.64 8.71 -13.13
CA ALA A 74 14.55 9.86 -13.06
C ALA A 74 13.80 11.17 -13.30
N SER A 75 12.95 11.24 -14.35
CA SER A 75 12.18 12.43 -14.68
C SER A 75 11.28 12.87 -13.53
N GLU A 76 10.55 11.94 -12.92
CA GLU A 76 9.66 12.22 -11.80
C GLU A 76 10.43 12.77 -10.59
N ALA A 77 11.50 12.09 -10.18
CA ALA A 77 12.34 12.51 -9.06
C ALA A 77 13.00 13.89 -9.30
N MET A 78 13.58 14.09 -10.49
CA MET A 78 14.27 15.34 -10.84
C MET A 78 13.31 16.52 -10.93
N ASN A 79 12.11 16.32 -11.47
CA ASN A 79 11.08 17.36 -11.51
C ASN A 79 10.66 17.78 -10.09
N LEU A 80 10.54 16.82 -9.17
CA LEU A 80 10.23 17.13 -7.77
C LEU A 80 11.39 17.86 -7.08
N ALA A 81 12.64 17.46 -7.34
CA ALA A 81 13.82 18.12 -6.81
C ALA A 81 13.96 19.58 -7.28
N ASP A 82 13.73 19.84 -8.56
CA ASP A 82 13.76 21.19 -9.12
C ASP A 82 12.65 22.07 -8.50
N ASN A 83 11.42 21.56 -8.56
CA ASN A 83 10.25 22.28 -8.09
C ASN A 83 10.30 22.56 -6.58
N TRP A 84 10.77 21.62 -5.76
CA TRP A 84 10.59 21.67 -4.30
C TRP A 84 11.87 21.69 -3.48
N LEU A 85 13.02 21.30 -4.03
CA LEU A 85 14.32 21.29 -3.33
C LEU A 85 15.30 22.35 -3.85
N ASN A 86 14.91 23.09 -4.89
CA ASN A 86 15.77 24.08 -5.56
C ASN A 86 17.04 23.43 -6.14
N VAL A 87 16.90 22.22 -6.68
CA VAL A 87 17.95 21.46 -7.36
C VAL A 87 17.68 21.49 -8.86
N PRO A 88 18.27 22.44 -9.61
CA PRO A 88 18.05 22.53 -11.04
C PRO A 88 18.61 21.33 -11.79
N GLN A 89 17.94 20.95 -12.89
CA GLN A 89 18.32 19.84 -13.77
C GLN A 89 19.49 20.24 -14.68
N LEU A 90 20.72 20.10 -14.16
CA LEU A 90 21.95 20.36 -14.92
C LEU A 90 22.24 19.28 -15.98
N ILE A 91 21.67 18.10 -15.80
CA ILE A 91 21.70 16.96 -16.71
C ILE A 91 20.25 16.52 -16.96
N ARG A 92 19.99 15.86 -18.08
CA ARG A 92 18.64 15.37 -18.42
C ARG A 92 18.37 14.01 -17.76
N PRO A 93 17.09 13.64 -17.54
CA PRO A 93 16.73 12.31 -17.07
C PRO A 93 17.30 11.18 -17.94
N GLU A 94 17.29 11.36 -19.27
CA GLU A 94 17.82 10.37 -20.22
C GLU A 94 19.34 10.21 -20.10
N GLU A 95 20.04 11.24 -19.64
CA GLU A 95 21.49 11.20 -19.45
C GLU A 95 21.86 10.46 -18.17
N ILE A 96 21.13 10.69 -17.06
CA ILE A 96 21.33 9.96 -15.79
C ILE A 96 21.20 8.45 -15.98
N VAL A 97 20.26 8.03 -16.82
CA VAL A 97 19.98 6.61 -17.05
C VAL A 97 20.89 5.97 -18.07
N ASN A 98 21.76 6.76 -18.70
CA ASN A 98 22.72 6.25 -19.66
C ASN A 98 23.86 5.51 -18.92
N PRO A 99 24.13 4.22 -19.22
CA PRO A 99 25.23 3.48 -18.59
C PRO A 99 26.61 4.05 -18.89
N ASN A 100 26.73 4.88 -19.93
CA ASN A 100 27.97 5.54 -20.32
C ASN A 100 28.02 7.01 -19.91
N ILE A 101 27.19 7.45 -18.95
CA ILE A 101 27.26 8.80 -18.41
C ILE A 101 28.66 9.05 -17.81
N ASP A 102 29.17 10.26 -18.03
CA ASP A 102 30.39 10.73 -17.41
C ASP A 102 30.17 10.97 -15.90
N GLU A 103 31.06 10.42 -15.07
CA GLU A 103 30.98 10.56 -13.61
C GLU A 103 31.03 12.02 -13.16
N GLN A 104 31.78 12.89 -13.84
CA GLN A 104 31.89 14.30 -13.43
C GLN A 104 30.57 15.05 -13.63
N SER A 105 29.86 14.73 -14.71
CA SER A 105 28.52 15.24 -14.99
C SER A 105 27.53 14.82 -13.90
N MET A 106 27.57 13.55 -13.50
CA MET A 106 26.70 13.03 -12.44
C MET A 106 27.05 13.62 -11.05
N MET A 107 28.34 13.70 -10.71
CA MET A 107 28.79 14.35 -9.48
C MET A 107 28.40 15.83 -9.44
N THR A 108 28.49 16.53 -10.56
CA THR A 108 28.09 17.95 -10.66
C THR A 108 26.62 18.10 -10.29
N TYR A 109 25.74 17.28 -10.87
CA TYR A 109 24.32 17.31 -10.54
C TYR A 109 24.04 16.95 -9.07
N LEU A 110 24.61 15.86 -8.56
CA LEU A 110 24.34 15.34 -7.21
C LEU A 110 24.94 16.22 -6.10
N SER A 111 26.03 16.95 -6.38
CA SER A 111 26.68 17.85 -5.41
C SER A 111 25.80 19.01 -4.93
N GLN A 112 24.64 19.21 -5.58
CA GLN A 112 23.65 20.21 -5.18
C GLN A 112 22.81 19.78 -3.97
N TYR A 113 22.59 18.47 -3.78
CA TYR A 113 21.70 17.92 -2.75
C TYR A 113 22.12 18.18 -1.29
N PRO A 114 23.42 18.16 -0.91
CA PRO A 114 23.84 18.48 0.47
C PRO A 114 23.35 19.82 1.01
N ASN A 115 23.12 20.79 0.13
CA ASN A 115 22.65 22.13 0.49
C ASN A 115 21.21 22.41 0.03
N ALA A 116 20.50 21.38 -0.44
CA ALA A 116 19.14 21.52 -0.93
C ALA A 116 18.19 21.92 0.21
N LYS A 117 17.21 22.77 -0.12
CA LYS A 117 16.26 23.31 0.85
C LYS A 117 14.85 23.10 0.36
N ILE A 118 14.02 22.51 1.21
CA ILE A 118 12.61 22.31 0.91
C ILE A 118 11.88 23.65 0.83
N LYS A 119 11.14 23.87 -0.25
CA LYS A 119 10.25 25.04 -0.40
C LYS A 119 8.98 24.85 0.44
N PRO A 120 8.49 25.90 1.13
CA PRO A 120 7.20 25.83 1.84
C PRO A 120 6.06 25.43 0.91
N GLY A 121 5.16 24.57 1.40
CA GLY A 121 4.02 24.08 0.62
C GLY A 121 4.33 22.92 -0.32
N ALA A 122 5.51 22.30 -0.20
CA ALA A 122 5.82 21.06 -0.92
C ALA A 122 4.75 19.98 -0.67
N PRO A 123 4.32 19.25 -1.72
CA PRO A 123 3.27 18.24 -1.66
C PRO A 123 3.79 16.94 -1.04
N LEU A 124 4.19 17.00 0.24
CA LEU A 124 4.72 15.85 0.96
C LEU A 124 3.61 14.84 1.23
N ARG A 125 3.81 13.62 0.74
CA ARG A 125 2.91 12.49 0.92
C ARG A 125 3.56 11.46 1.85
N PRO A 126 2.88 10.98 2.90
CA PRO A 126 3.43 9.90 3.71
C PRO A 126 3.57 8.62 2.86
N ARG A 127 4.56 7.78 3.22
CA ARG A 127 4.75 6.49 2.58
C ARG A 127 3.50 5.63 2.68
N THR A 128 3.19 4.97 1.57
CA THR A 128 2.05 4.07 1.50
C THR A 128 2.23 2.96 2.54
N ASN A 129 1.17 2.66 3.28
CA ASN A 129 1.21 1.62 4.31
C ASN A 129 0.01 0.71 4.11
N VAL A 130 0.27 -0.47 3.57
CA VAL A 130 -0.76 -1.43 3.20
C VAL A 130 -1.55 -1.93 4.42
N ASN A 131 -0.94 -1.94 5.62
CA ASN A 131 -1.64 -2.27 6.86
C ASN A 131 -2.69 -1.23 7.26
N LYS A 132 -2.74 -0.09 6.57
CA LYS A 132 -3.76 0.95 6.75
C LYS A 132 -4.86 0.88 5.69
N VAL A 133 -4.82 -0.09 4.77
CA VAL A 133 -5.95 -0.38 3.87
C VAL A 133 -7.09 -0.96 4.70
N ARG A 134 -8.29 -0.41 4.54
CA ARG A 134 -9.50 -0.93 5.19
C ARG A 134 -10.40 -1.54 4.13
N VAL A 135 -10.92 -2.72 4.40
CA VAL A 135 -11.86 -3.40 3.51
C VAL A 135 -13.13 -3.70 4.31
N TYR A 136 -14.28 -3.35 3.75
CA TYR A 136 -15.58 -3.55 4.41
C TYR A 136 -16.72 -3.65 3.39
N GLY A 137 -17.81 -4.30 3.76
CA GLY A 137 -19.01 -4.46 2.94
C GLY A 137 -19.45 -5.91 2.79
N PRO A 138 -20.67 -6.13 2.27
CA PRO A 138 -21.32 -7.44 2.28
C PRO A 138 -20.54 -8.50 1.50
N GLY A 139 -19.79 -8.12 0.47
CA GLY A 139 -18.99 -9.06 -0.33
C GLY A 139 -17.80 -9.69 0.39
N ILE A 140 -17.41 -9.22 1.57
CA ILE A 140 -16.37 -9.85 2.41
C ILE A 140 -16.92 -10.38 3.73
N GLU A 141 -18.22 -10.27 3.94
CA GLU A 141 -18.83 -10.76 5.16
C GLU A 141 -18.92 -12.29 5.13
N PRO A 142 -18.74 -12.99 6.27
CA PRO A 142 -18.81 -14.44 6.32
C PRO A 142 -20.15 -15.05 5.86
N THR A 143 -21.21 -14.24 5.83
CA THR A 143 -22.57 -14.65 5.47
C THR A 143 -23.16 -13.82 4.33
N GLY A 144 -22.38 -12.92 3.73
CA GLY A 144 -22.87 -11.98 2.71
C GLY A 144 -22.86 -12.53 1.28
N PRO A 145 -21.76 -13.15 0.81
CA PRO A 145 -21.67 -13.67 -0.56
C PRO A 145 -22.56 -14.90 -0.79
N VAL A 146 -23.30 -14.90 -1.90
CA VAL A 146 -24.15 -16.02 -2.35
C VAL A 146 -23.69 -16.45 -3.74
N VAL A 147 -23.58 -17.76 -3.96
CA VAL A 147 -23.17 -18.34 -5.25
C VAL A 147 -24.07 -17.85 -6.38
N GLY A 148 -23.44 -17.40 -7.47
CA GLY A 148 -24.13 -16.88 -8.65
C GLY A 148 -24.69 -15.46 -8.50
N ALA A 149 -24.56 -14.83 -7.34
CA ALA A 149 -24.99 -13.45 -7.10
C ALA A 149 -23.79 -12.50 -6.95
N PRO A 150 -23.84 -11.27 -7.48
CA PRO A 150 -22.78 -10.29 -7.30
C PRO A 150 -22.55 -9.94 -5.82
N ALA A 151 -21.34 -10.18 -5.35
CA ALA A 151 -20.83 -9.80 -4.04
C ALA A 151 -20.02 -8.50 -4.18
N VAL A 152 -20.44 -7.43 -3.47
CA VAL A 152 -19.83 -6.10 -3.57
C VAL A 152 -19.25 -5.68 -2.24
N PHE A 153 -18.06 -5.10 -2.26
CA PHE A 153 -17.43 -4.52 -1.09
C PHE A 153 -16.62 -3.26 -1.44
N THR A 154 -16.16 -2.55 -0.42
CA THR A 154 -15.41 -1.30 -0.54
C THR A 154 -14.00 -1.47 0.01
N VAL A 155 -13.02 -0.95 -0.71
CA VAL A 155 -11.62 -0.83 -0.29
C VAL A 155 -11.30 0.64 -0.10
N GLU A 156 -10.84 1.02 1.09
CA GLU A 156 -10.41 2.39 1.42
C GLU A 156 -8.90 2.45 1.53
N THR A 157 -8.26 3.29 0.71
CA THR A 157 -6.80 3.43 0.67
C THR A 157 -6.31 4.79 1.18
N PHE A 158 -7.17 5.70 1.64
CA PHE A 158 -6.75 7.03 2.13
C PHE A 158 -5.56 6.98 3.08
N SER A 159 -5.65 6.13 4.12
CA SER A 159 -4.61 5.99 5.13
C SER A 159 -3.40 5.18 4.63
N ALA A 160 -3.57 4.44 3.54
CA ALA A 160 -2.54 3.64 2.89
C ALA A 160 -1.84 4.36 1.75
N GLY A 161 -2.29 5.56 1.34
CA GLY A 161 -1.75 6.34 0.24
C GLY A 161 -2.33 5.98 -1.14
N ARG A 162 -1.95 6.75 -2.16
CA ARG A 162 -2.48 6.59 -3.53
C ARG A 162 -1.74 5.45 -4.24
N GLY A 163 -2.49 4.51 -4.80
CA GLY A 163 -1.98 3.40 -5.59
C GLY A 163 -3.11 2.66 -6.27
N ASP A 164 -2.80 1.97 -7.36
CA ASP A 164 -3.74 1.07 -8.04
C ASP A 164 -3.92 -0.20 -7.19
N ILE A 165 -5.12 -0.76 -7.24
CA ILE A 165 -5.44 -2.01 -6.56
C ILE A 165 -5.83 -3.07 -7.57
N GLU A 166 -5.38 -4.29 -7.32
CA GLU A 166 -5.83 -5.51 -7.97
C GLU A 166 -6.44 -6.42 -6.91
N VAL A 167 -7.55 -7.08 -7.27
CA VAL A 167 -8.25 -8.01 -6.38
C VAL A 167 -8.46 -9.33 -7.13
N ILE A 168 -7.90 -10.39 -6.57
CA ILE A 168 -8.04 -11.76 -7.06
C ILE A 168 -8.88 -12.53 -6.05
N VAL A 169 -9.94 -13.15 -6.53
CA VAL A 169 -10.80 -14.06 -5.77
C VAL A 169 -10.37 -15.48 -6.07
N GLU A 170 -9.90 -16.20 -5.06
CA GLU A 170 -9.61 -17.62 -5.12
C GLU A 170 -10.75 -18.40 -4.45
N ASP A 171 -11.43 -19.25 -5.21
CA ASP A 171 -12.49 -20.14 -4.71
C ASP A 171 -11.88 -21.32 -3.92
N SER A 172 -12.72 -22.01 -3.16
CA SER A 172 -12.48 -23.27 -2.46
C SER A 172 -11.80 -24.37 -3.29
N ARG A 173 -11.90 -24.30 -4.63
CA ARG A 173 -11.27 -25.22 -5.58
C ARG A 173 -9.90 -24.74 -6.10
N GLY A 174 -9.40 -23.59 -5.65
CA GLY A 174 -8.16 -22.97 -6.09
C GLY A 174 -8.25 -22.22 -7.42
N GLN A 175 -9.46 -22.02 -7.96
CA GLN A 175 -9.67 -21.21 -9.16
C GLN A 175 -9.57 -19.73 -8.81
N ARG A 176 -8.77 -18.97 -9.59
CA ARG A 176 -8.50 -17.55 -9.39
C ARG A 176 -9.18 -16.71 -10.46
N GLU A 177 -9.94 -15.71 -10.04
CA GLU A 177 -10.63 -14.79 -10.93
C GLU A 177 -10.38 -13.34 -10.49
N HIS A 178 -10.21 -12.44 -11.46
CA HIS A 178 -10.06 -11.01 -11.17
C HIS A 178 -11.43 -10.41 -10.88
N ALA A 179 -11.54 -9.63 -9.81
CA ALA A 179 -12.75 -8.89 -9.49
C ALA A 179 -12.86 -7.62 -10.35
N ASP A 180 -14.08 -7.16 -10.57
CA ASP A 180 -14.35 -5.88 -11.20
C ASP A 180 -14.07 -4.75 -10.21
N ILE A 181 -13.24 -3.78 -10.60
CA ILE A 181 -12.78 -2.69 -9.73
C ILE A 181 -13.16 -1.35 -10.34
N LYS A 182 -13.78 -0.49 -9.53
CA LYS A 182 -14.13 0.89 -9.90
C LYS A 182 -13.59 1.87 -8.87
N PHE A 183 -12.77 2.82 -9.31
CA PHE A 183 -12.31 3.91 -8.46
C PHE A 183 -13.42 4.97 -8.30
N ASN A 184 -13.74 5.33 -7.05
CA ASN A 184 -14.83 6.26 -6.75
C ASN A 184 -14.39 7.73 -6.71
N ASN A 185 -13.08 7.99 -6.70
CA ASN A 185 -12.50 9.33 -6.67
C ASN A 185 -13.09 10.24 -5.56
N ASP A 186 -13.32 9.68 -4.38
CA ASP A 186 -13.77 10.40 -3.21
C ASP A 186 -12.58 10.87 -2.33
N LYS A 187 -12.87 11.65 -1.29
CA LYS A 187 -11.85 12.13 -0.35
C LYS A 187 -11.12 11.00 0.39
N ASN A 188 -11.73 9.83 0.47
CA ASN A 188 -11.22 8.66 1.17
C ASN A 188 -10.49 7.67 0.23
N LEU A 189 -10.28 8.05 -1.04
CA LEU A 189 -9.66 7.22 -2.07
C LEU A 189 -10.25 5.80 -2.10
N THR A 190 -11.59 5.70 -2.16
CA THR A 190 -12.27 4.40 -2.14
C THR A 190 -12.37 3.75 -3.52
N TYR A 191 -12.39 2.42 -3.50
CA TYR A 191 -12.67 1.56 -4.64
C TYR A 191 -13.87 0.68 -4.33
N THR A 192 -14.80 0.60 -5.27
CA THR A 192 -15.88 -0.39 -5.25
C THR A 192 -15.43 -1.62 -6.02
N VAL A 193 -15.48 -2.77 -5.35
CA VAL A 193 -15.04 -4.05 -5.90
C VAL A 193 -16.25 -4.99 -5.95
N ALA A 194 -16.43 -5.67 -7.09
CA ALA A 194 -17.51 -6.62 -7.31
C ALA A 194 -16.96 -7.94 -7.86
N TYR A 195 -17.48 -9.07 -7.38
CA TYR A 195 -17.16 -10.39 -7.92
C TYR A 195 -18.38 -11.31 -7.84
N VAL A 196 -18.40 -12.40 -8.60
CA VAL A 196 -19.48 -13.40 -8.57
C VAL A 196 -18.90 -14.75 -8.16
N PRO A 197 -19.16 -15.24 -6.93
CA PRO A 197 -18.67 -16.54 -6.49
C PRO A 197 -19.35 -17.66 -7.31
N GLN A 198 -18.54 -18.58 -7.84
CA GLN A 198 -19.00 -19.66 -8.71
C GLN A 198 -19.27 -20.96 -7.95
N HIS A 199 -18.59 -21.20 -6.83
CA HIS A 199 -18.82 -22.36 -5.99
C HIS A 199 -19.08 -21.99 -4.53
N GLU A 200 -19.64 -22.93 -3.78
CA GLU A 200 -19.81 -22.80 -2.33
C GLU A 200 -18.50 -23.15 -1.63
N GLY A 201 -18.15 -22.38 -0.59
CA GLY A 201 -16.99 -22.67 0.24
C GLY A 201 -16.17 -21.44 0.63
N PRO A 202 -15.07 -21.64 1.35
CA PRO A 202 -14.20 -20.54 1.76
C PRO A 202 -13.55 -19.92 0.52
N HIS A 203 -13.85 -18.64 0.29
CA HIS A 203 -13.16 -17.83 -0.70
C HIS A 203 -12.03 -17.07 -0.04
N THR A 204 -11.01 -16.81 -0.83
CA THR A 204 -9.83 -16.04 -0.47
C THR A 204 -9.72 -14.85 -1.38
N LEU A 205 -9.86 -13.67 -0.80
CA LEU A 205 -9.56 -12.44 -1.52
C LEU A 205 -8.09 -12.13 -1.32
N SER A 206 -7.36 -11.93 -2.41
CA SER A 206 -5.98 -11.42 -2.41
C SER A 206 -5.98 -10.02 -3.00
N PHE A 207 -5.42 -9.08 -2.25
CA PHE A 207 -5.23 -7.70 -2.67
C PHE A 207 -3.79 -7.54 -3.14
N THR A 208 -3.56 -6.86 -4.26
CA THR A 208 -2.23 -6.44 -4.67
C THR A 208 -2.28 -4.95 -4.95
N THR A 209 -1.65 -4.18 -4.06
CA THR A 209 -1.28 -2.79 -4.35
C THR A 209 0.02 -2.79 -5.16
N SER A 210 0.40 -1.66 -5.76
CA SER A 210 1.72 -1.51 -6.42
C SER A 210 2.91 -1.95 -5.54
N THR A 211 2.73 -1.96 -4.22
CA THR A 211 3.50 -2.74 -3.25
C THR A 211 3.02 -4.20 -3.20
N ASN A 212 3.76 -5.13 -3.83
CA ASN A 212 3.47 -6.56 -3.84
C ASN A 212 3.26 -7.15 -2.42
N LEU A 213 2.00 -7.31 -1.97
CA LEU A 213 1.67 -7.95 -0.70
C LEU A 213 0.29 -8.60 -0.76
N ASN A 214 0.28 -9.93 -0.78
CA ASN A 214 -0.94 -10.74 -0.78
C ASN A 214 -1.53 -10.84 0.64
N PHE A 215 -2.71 -10.29 0.87
CA PHE A 215 -3.49 -10.51 2.10
C PHE A 215 -4.68 -11.41 1.80
N LYS A 216 -4.86 -12.50 2.56
CA LYS A 216 -5.90 -13.52 2.40
C LYS A 216 -7.05 -13.29 3.39
N LEU A 217 -8.23 -12.88 2.91
CA LEU A 217 -9.46 -12.85 3.71
C LEU A 217 -10.19 -14.19 3.58
N ASN A 218 -10.41 -14.90 4.69
CA ASN A 218 -11.18 -16.14 4.72
C ASN A 218 -12.62 -15.85 5.19
N ASN A 219 -13.62 -16.05 4.33
CA ASN A 219 -15.04 -15.81 4.66
C ASN A 219 -15.71 -16.94 5.49
N GLY A 220 -14.97 -17.59 6.42
CA GLY A 220 -15.44 -18.77 7.17
C GLY A 220 -15.82 -18.54 8.65
N GLY A 221 -15.78 -17.29 9.14
CA GLY A 221 -15.69 -17.03 10.59
C GLY A 221 -16.92 -17.37 11.45
N ARG A 222 -18.15 -17.34 10.92
CA ARG A 222 -19.38 -17.46 11.76
C ARG A 222 -20.03 -18.84 11.80
N GLN A 223 -19.92 -19.68 10.75
CA GLN A 223 -20.42 -21.07 10.83
C GLN A 223 -19.65 -21.91 11.86
N LEU A 224 -18.34 -21.67 11.99
CA LEU A 224 -17.52 -22.31 13.01
C LEU A 224 -17.89 -21.82 14.42
N PHE A 225 -18.26 -20.54 14.57
CA PHE A 225 -18.68 -19.97 15.86
C PHE A 225 -20.10 -20.38 16.27
N LEU A 226 -21.06 -20.44 15.35
CA LEU A 226 -22.41 -20.99 15.59
C LEU A 226 -22.34 -22.48 15.95
N ASN A 227 -21.57 -23.27 15.20
CA ASN A 227 -21.37 -24.69 15.51
C ASN A 227 -20.62 -24.91 16.83
N ALA A 228 -19.73 -23.99 17.22
CA ALA A 228 -19.07 -24.03 18.53
C ALA A 228 -20.02 -23.65 19.68
N LEU A 229 -20.81 -22.58 19.54
CA LEU A 229 -21.81 -22.13 20.51
C LEU A 229 -22.92 -23.17 20.70
N LEU A 230 -23.47 -23.70 19.61
CA LEU A 230 -24.51 -24.73 19.64
C LEU A 230 -24.01 -26.06 20.22
N ASN A 231 -22.70 -26.28 20.35
CA ASN A 231 -22.12 -27.46 21.01
C ASN A 231 -21.80 -27.23 22.49
N LEU A 232 -21.99 -26.02 23.04
CA LEU A 232 -21.84 -25.77 24.46
C LEU A 232 -23.04 -26.39 25.23
N PRO A 233 -22.79 -27.24 26.24
CA PRO A 233 -23.84 -28.02 26.91
C PRO A 233 -24.96 -27.18 27.55
N TRP A 234 -24.66 -25.93 27.93
CA TRP A 234 -25.60 -25.03 28.62
C TRP A 234 -26.50 -24.24 27.66
N ILE A 235 -26.09 -24.07 26.39
CA ILE A 235 -26.88 -23.32 25.40
C ILE A 235 -28.08 -24.14 24.89
N LYS A 236 -27.96 -25.47 24.85
CA LYS A 236 -29.06 -26.35 24.41
C LYS A 236 -30.21 -26.45 25.42
N SER A 237 -29.98 -26.06 26.67
CA SER A 237 -30.91 -26.20 27.79
C SER A 237 -31.54 -24.87 28.22
N ASP A 238 -31.08 -23.74 27.68
CA ASP A 238 -31.61 -22.41 27.94
C ASP A 238 -32.21 -21.81 26.64
N PRO A 239 -33.56 -21.80 26.51
CA PRO A 239 -34.25 -21.27 25.34
C PRO A 239 -33.93 -19.80 25.06
N LEU A 240 -33.66 -19.00 26.10
CA LEU A 240 -33.33 -17.58 25.99
C LEU A 240 -31.90 -17.40 25.45
N ALA A 241 -30.95 -18.23 25.88
CA ALA A 241 -29.59 -18.23 25.35
C ALA A 241 -29.54 -18.68 23.88
N LEU A 242 -30.34 -19.69 23.52
CA LEU A 242 -30.48 -20.16 22.14
C LEU A 242 -31.10 -19.06 21.25
N PHE A 243 -32.14 -18.39 21.74
CA PHE A 243 -32.80 -17.28 21.06
C PHE A 243 -31.88 -16.07 20.85
N ILE A 244 -31.10 -15.68 21.87
CA ILE A 244 -30.11 -14.61 21.77
C ILE A 244 -28.99 -14.97 20.77
N ALA A 245 -28.50 -16.21 20.80
CA ALA A 245 -27.50 -16.70 19.86
C ALA A 245 -28.02 -16.70 18.42
N TYR A 246 -29.28 -17.10 18.21
CA TYR A 246 -29.93 -17.09 16.90
C TYR A 246 -30.19 -15.66 16.38
N ARG A 247 -30.62 -14.75 17.27
CA ARG A 247 -30.84 -13.32 16.98
C ARG A 247 -29.55 -12.57 16.61
N TRP A 248 -28.41 -13.00 17.13
CA TRP A 248 -27.10 -12.46 16.72
C TRP A 248 -26.59 -13.06 15.40
N ALA A 249 -27.01 -14.29 15.08
CA ALA A 249 -26.57 -15.06 13.92
C ALA A 249 -27.28 -14.70 12.60
N VAL A 250 -28.56 -14.34 12.66
CA VAL A 250 -29.39 -14.08 11.47
C VAL A 250 -29.64 -12.58 11.34
N PRO A 251 -29.04 -11.88 10.35
CA PRO A 251 -29.34 -10.47 10.12
C PRO A 251 -30.77 -10.30 9.57
N PRO A 252 -31.46 -9.19 9.88
CA PRO A 252 -32.79 -8.92 9.36
C PRO A 252 -32.76 -8.70 7.83
N PRO A 253 -33.85 -9.04 7.11
CA PRO A 253 -33.97 -8.77 5.68
C PRO A 253 -33.91 -7.26 5.39
N LEU A 254 -33.46 -6.94 4.17
CA LEU A 254 -33.29 -5.55 3.73
C LEU A 254 -34.57 -4.73 3.93
N GLY A 255 -34.47 -3.67 4.74
CA GLY A 255 -35.55 -2.73 5.04
C GLY A 255 -36.06 -2.77 6.49
N THR A 256 -35.64 -3.73 7.32
CA THR A 256 -36.02 -3.80 8.74
C THR A 256 -34.79 -3.66 9.65
N THR A 257 -35.00 -3.08 10.84
CA THR A 257 -33.93 -2.92 11.84
C THR A 257 -34.01 -4.05 12.87
N ALA A 258 -32.88 -4.44 13.47
CA ALA A 258 -32.82 -5.48 14.50
C ALA A 258 -33.64 -5.18 15.77
N LEU A 259 -34.16 -3.95 15.88
CA LEU A 259 -35.00 -3.44 16.96
C LEU A 259 -36.50 -3.41 16.61
N ASP A 260 -36.89 -3.76 15.38
CA ASP A 260 -38.30 -3.82 14.97
C ASP A 260 -39.02 -5.03 15.63
N PRO A 261 -40.02 -4.80 16.50
CA PRO A 261 -40.72 -5.88 17.21
C PRO A 261 -41.54 -6.79 16.29
N SER A 262 -41.95 -6.31 15.12
CA SER A 262 -42.81 -7.06 14.19
C SER A 262 -42.11 -8.22 13.48
N TYR A 263 -40.78 -8.17 13.37
CA TYR A 263 -39.96 -9.22 12.74
C TYR A 263 -39.81 -10.48 13.61
N TRP A 264 -39.77 -10.33 14.94
CA TRP A 264 -39.58 -11.45 15.88
C TRP A 264 -40.90 -12.07 16.35
N GLY A 265 -42.04 -11.37 16.23
CA GLY A 265 -43.35 -11.91 16.58
C GLY A 265 -43.82 -13.10 15.73
N LEU A 266 -43.21 -13.34 14.57
CA LEU A 266 -43.43 -14.54 13.73
C LEU A 266 -42.62 -15.77 14.21
N ILE A 267 -41.55 -15.57 14.97
CA ILE A 267 -40.70 -16.64 15.52
C ILE A 267 -41.21 -17.12 16.88
N ASP A 268 -41.99 -16.29 17.60
CA ASP A 268 -42.67 -16.69 18.84
C ASP A 268 -43.91 -17.59 18.61
N ALA A 269 -44.31 -17.83 17.36
CA ALA A 269 -45.50 -18.60 16.98
C ALA A 269 -45.20 -19.98 16.34
N LEU A 270 -43.93 -20.40 16.29
CA LEU A 270 -43.46 -21.71 15.84
C LEU A 270 -42.86 -22.51 17.00
#